data_AF-A0A1Q3TAT7-F1
#
_entry.id   AF-A0A1Q3TAT7-F1
#
_cell.length_a   1.000
_cell.length_b   1.000
_cell.length_c   1.000
_cell.angle_alpha   90.00
_cell.angle_beta   90.00
_cell.angle_gamma   90.00
#
_symmetry.space_group_name_H-M   'P 1'
#
loop_
_entity.id
_entity.type
_entity.pdbx_description
1 polymer ?
#
loop_
_entity_poly.entity_id
_entity_poly.type
_entity_poly.pdbx_seq_one_letter_code
_entity_poly.pdbx_strand_id
1 'polypeptide(L)'
;MPPKDVAGTTEGYAAGVKAEVAIARTRADVAHRQAELEQRGLVACPRGNVSARITAADLFVIAPAGAFLDKISPERMVLCDLDGVALPEVLGSERLPSADAAVHSRIYRDLPGAVAIVHTDSPYAMAWAARADSLPCLTTAAAEEFGGPVPVTVADLADPEALADAVARALGSERPVALVRAVGVFAVGADLREAMRIASALEVAARHALLVSQSGPLDDLALDDTVAAELHERARRHATSTPDATVPGSGLTHN
;
A
#
# COMPACT_ATOMS: atom_id res chain seq x y z
N MET A 1 -4.83 -30.34 48.31
CA MET A 1 -4.67 -30.60 46.87
C MET A 1 -4.33 -29.27 46.22
N PRO A 2 -3.07 -29.03 45.81
CA PRO A 2 -2.72 -27.74 45.21
C PRO A 2 -3.36 -27.61 43.83
N PRO A 3 -3.60 -26.39 43.32
CA PRO A 3 -4.17 -26.20 42.00
C PRO A 3 -3.17 -26.68 40.95
N LYS A 4 -3.67 -27.37 39.92
CA LYS A 4 -2.91 -27.83 38.76
C LYS A 4 -2.25 -26.64 38.06
N ASP A 5 -0.99 -26.85 37.69
CA ASP A 5 -0.10 -25.94 36.99
C ASP A 5 -0.77 -25.21 35.81
N VAL A 6 -0.77 -23.88 35.87
CA VAL A 6 -0.91 -23.01 34.69
C VAL A 6 0.50 -22.79 34.13
N ALA A 7 1.11 -23.86 33.62
CA ALA A 7 2.36 -23.76 32.90
C ALA A 7 2.07 -23.45 31.44
N GLY A 8 1.78 -22.17 31.14
CA GLY A 8 2.04 -21.66 29.80
C GLY A 8 3.55 -21.82 29.55
N THR A 9 3.93 -22.65 28.57
CA THR A 9 5.34 -22.92 28.30
C THR A 9 6.06 -21.60 27.97
N THR A 10 7.33 -21.47 28.37
CA THR A 10 8.14 -20.28 28.08
C THR A 10 8.16 -19.94 26.58
N GLU A 11 8.06 -20.95 25.72
CA GLU A 11 7.92 -20.81 24.26
C GLU A 11 6.59 -20.17 23.84
N GLY A 12 5.47 -20.57 24.45
CA GLY A 12 4.16 -19.96 24.18
C GLY A 12 4.11 -18.50 24.61
N TYR A 13 4.72 -18.18 25.75
CA TYR A 13 4.86 -16.79 26.21
C TYR A 13 5.73 -15.96 25.26
N ALA A 14 6.89 -16.48 24.85
CA ALA A 14 7.78 -15.80 23.92
C ALA A 14 7.14 -15.58 22.53
N ALA A 15 6.33 -16.52 22.05
CA ALA A 15 5.57 -16.38 20.81
C ALA A 15 4.51 -15.27 20.92
N GLY A 16 3.76 -15.22 22.03
CA GLY A 16 2.79 -14.16 22.30
C GLY A 16 3.44 -12.77 22.31
N VAL A 17 4.56 -12.61 23.03
CA VAL A 17 5.29 -11.34 23.09
C VAL A 17 5.80 -10.91 21.70
N LYS A 18 6.32 -11.84 20.89
CA LYS A 18 6.76 -11.54 19.52
C LYS A 18 5.60 -11.04 18.64
N ALA A 19 4.43 -11.65 18.75
CA ALA A 19 3.24 -11.24 18.02
C ALA A 19 2.78 -9.83 18.44
N GLU A 20 2.70 -9.56 19.75
CA GLU A 20 2.35 -8.22 20.26
C GLU A 20 3.33 -7.13 19.81
N VAL A 21 4.64 -7.43 19.84
CA VAL A 21 5.67 -6.50 19.34
C VAL A 21 5.53 -6.25 17.84
N ALA A 22 5.26 -7.29 17.05
CA ALA A 22 5.03 -7.14 15.62
C ALA A 22 3.80 -6.27 15.35
N ILE A 23 2.67 -6.54 16.02
CA ILE A 23 1.44 -5.74 15.91
C ILE A 23 1.71 -4.27 16.28
N ALA A 24 2.38 -4.02 17.41
CA ALA A 24 2.68 -2.66 17.86
C ALA A 24 3.55 -1.88 16.87
N ARG A 25 4.58 -2.53 16.30
CA ARG A 25 5.42 -1.92 15.26
C ARG A 25 4.64 -1.62 13.99
N THR A 26 3.89 -2.59 13.48
CA THR A 26 3.08 -2.40 12.27
C THR A 26 2.05 -1.29 12.46
N ARG A 27 1.45 -1.16 13.65
CA ARG A 27 0.56 -0.05 13.99
C ARG A 27 1.24 1.30 13.94
N ALA A 28 2.44 1.41 14.52
CA ALA A 28 3.21 2.63 14.49
C ALA A 28 3.57 3.03 13.06
N ASP A 29 4.03 2.07 12.26
CA ASP A 29 4.43 2.30 10.87
C ASP A 29 3.24 2.70 9.99
N VAL A 30 2.12 1.98 10.09
CA VAL A 30 0.88 2.30 9.34
C VAL A 30 0.34 3.67 9.73
N ALA A 31 0.27 3.99 11.03
CA ALA A 31 -0.18 5.30 11.49
C ALA A 31 0.71 6.43 10.96
N HIS A 32 2.03 6.24 11.00
CA HIS A 32 2.99 7.22 10.48
C HIS A 32 2.81 7.44 8.97
N ARG A 33 2.67 6.36 8.19
CA ARG A 33 2.48 6.40 6.74
C ARG A 33 1.12 6.99 6.34
N GLN A 34 0.06 6.71 7.10
CA GLN A 34 -1.24 7.34 6.88
C GLN A 34 -1.17 8.86 7.03
N ALA A 35 -0.51 9.36 8.08
CA ALA A 35 -0.33 10.79 8.28
C ALA A 35 0.53 11.43 7.16
N GLU A 36 1.50 10.67 6.65
CA GLU A 36 2.37 11.11 5.56
C GLU A 36 1.63 11.26 4.22
N LEU A 37 0.59 10.47 3.94
CA LEU A 37 -0.20 10.61 2.70
C LEU A 37 -0.80 12.01 2.56
N GLU A 38 -1.38 12.54 3.63
CA GLU A 38 -1.98 13.88 3.62
C GLU A 38 -0.94 14.98 3.54
N GLN A 39 0.17 14.84 4.28
CA GLN A 39 1.29 15.80 4.24
C GLN A 39 1.89 15.91 2.82
N ARG A 40 1.88 14.80 2.07
CA ARG A 40 2.31 14.75 0.67
C ARG A 40 1.23 15.19 -0.34
N GLY A 41 0.02 15.50 0.13
CA GLY A 41 -1.11 15.88 -0.74
C GLY A 41 -1.62 14.73 -1.63
N LEU A 42 -1.36 13.48 -1.25
CA LEU A 42 -1.80 12.30 -2.00
C LEU A 42 -3.25 11.93 -1.68
N VAL A 43 -3.83 12.47 -0.61
CA VAL A 43 -5.22 12.21 -0.23
C VAL A 43 -5.88 13.48 0.31
N ALA A 44 -7.20 13.56 0.15
CA ALA A 44 -8.02 14.53 0.87
C ALA A 44 -8.73 13.82 2.04
N CYS A 45 -8.30 14.11 3.27
CA CYS A 45 -8.86 13.51 4.48
C CYS A 45 -10.39 13.59 4.54
N PRO A 46 -11.11 12.52 4.90
CA PRO A 46 -10.63 11.23 5.45
C PRO A 46 -10.48 10.12 4.38
N ARG A 47 -10.22 10.45 3.11
CA ARG A 47 -10.06 9.47 2.03
C ARG A 47 -8.66 8.88 1.98
N GLY A 48 -8.54 7.74 1.30
CA GLY A 48 -7.31 6.96 1.19
C GLY A 48 -6.94 6.25 2.48
N ASN A 49 -6.18 5.17 2.35
CA ASN A 49 -5.76 4.39 3.50
C ASN A 49 -4.47 3.62 3.25
N VAL A 50 -3.79 3.33 4.35
CA VAL A 50 -2.58 2.51 4.39
C VAL A 50 -2.88 1.27 5.21
N SER A 51 -2.35 0.14 4.76
CA SER A 51 -2.33 -1.08 5.55
C SER A 51 -1.00 -1.82 5.41
N ALA A 52 -0.69 -2.66 6.39
CA ALA A 52 0.43 -3.57 6.31
C ALA A 52 0.10 -4.93 6.95
N ARG A 53 0.50 -6.00 6.26
CA ARG A 53 0.37 -7.39 6.68
C ARG A 53 1.44 -7.75 7.71
N ILE A 54 1.03 -8.49 8.72
CA ILE A 54 1.87 -9.16 9.70
C ILE A 54 2.02 -10.60 9.23
N THR A 55 3.02 -10.86 8.40
CA THR A 55 3.22 -12.16 7.72
C THR A 55 3.34 -13.34 8.68
N ALA A 56 3.88 -13.13 9.89
CA ALA A 56 4.02 -14.17 10.90
C ALA A 56 2.69 -14.63 11.53
N ALA A 57 1.59 -13.90 11.32
CA ALA A 57 0.32 -14.14 12.00
C ALA A 57 -0.90 -14.19 11.06
N ASP A 58 -0.71 -14.00 9.75
CA ASP A 58 -1.82 -13.84 8.79
C ASP A 58 -2.87 -12.81 9.23
N LEU A 59 -2.37 -11.68 9.73
CA LEU A 59 -3.17 -10.51 10.11
C LEU A 59 -2.70 -9.32 9.29
N PHE A 60 -3.50 -8.26 9.24
CA PHE A 60 -3.03 -6.96 8.77
C PHE A 60 -3.57 -5.82 9.64
N VAL A 61 -2.84 -4.71 9.64
CA VAL A 61 -3.22 -3.48 10.31
C VAL A 61 -3.67 -2.48 9.26
N ILE A 62 -4.78 -1.78 9.51
CA ILE A 62 -5.34 -0.76 8.62
C ILE A 62 -5.88 0.45 9.40
N ALA A 63 -5.94 1.61 8.74
CA ALA A 63 -6.59 2.79 9.28
C ALA A 63 -8.09 2.54 9.61
N PRO A 64 -8.63 3.14 10.69
CA PRO A 64 -10.06 3.05 11.00
C PRO A 64 -10.90 3.84 10.00
N ALA A 65 -12.17 3.48 9.85
CA ALA A 65 -13.10 4.19 8.99
C ALA A 65 -13.23 5.68 9.36
N GLY A 66 -13.17 6.57 8.37
CA GLY A 66 -13.42 8.00 8.54
C GLY A 66 -12.39 8.72 9.43
N ALA A 67 -11.17 8.19 9.53
CA ALA A 67 -10.11 8.77 10.35
C ALA A 67 -9.60 10.09 9.75
N PHE A 68 -9.70 11.16 10.54
CA PHE A 68 -9.00 12.42 10.27
C PHE A 68 -7.58 12.39 10.88
N LEU A 69 -6.66 13.28 10.46
CA LEU A 69 -5.28 13.29 10.98
C LEU A 69 -5.18 13.34 12.50
N ASP A 70 -6.01 14.15 13.15
CA ASP A 70 -6.08 14.29 14.61
C ASP A 70 -6.52 12.99 15.30
N LYS A 71 -6.99 12.02 14.52
CA LYS A 71 -7.45 10.70 14.95
C LYS A 71 -6.54 9.57 14.50
N ILE A 72 -5.43 9.85 13.82
CA ILE A 72 -4.42 8.86 13.46
C ILE A 72 -3.45 8.70 14.63
N SER A 73 -3.51 7.55 15.30
CA SER A 73 -2.48 7.12 16.25
C SER A 73 -2.32 5.61 16.18
N PRO A 74 -1.17 5.05 16.61
CA PRO A 74 -0.93 3.61 16.56
C PRO A 74 -2.01 2.80 17.28
N GLU A 75 -2.51 3.30 18.41
CA GLU A 75 -3.53 2.64 19.25
C GLU A 75 -4.92 2.63 18.61
N ARG A 76 -5.13 3.48 17.60
CA ARG A 76 -6.41 3.59 16.87
C ARG A 76 -6.44 2.77 15.60
N MET A 77 -5.30 2.23 15.16
CA MET A 77 -5.22 1.36 13.99
C MET A 77 -5.94 0.04 14.28
N VAL A 78 -6.72 -0.42 13.31
CA VAL A 78 -7.55 -1.63 13.43
C VAL A 78 -6.71 -2.83 13.00
N LEU A 79 -6.78 -3.92 13.77
CA LEU A 79 -6.15 -5.20 13.43
C LEU A 79 -7.23 -6.11 12.85
N CYS A 80 -7.01 -6.58 11.62
CA CYS A 80 -7.92 -7.45 10.89
C CYS A 80 -7.26 -8.80 10.56
N ASP A 81 -8.09 -9.83 10.39
CA ASP A 81 -7.70 -11.07 9.73
C ASP A 81 -7.64 -10.89 8.20
N LEU A 82 -7.22 -11.92 7.46
CA LEU A 82 -7.17 -11.88 5.99
C LEU A 82 -8.56 -11.93 5.32
N ASP A 83 -9.66 -12.05 6.06
CA ASP A 83 -11.02 -11.87 5.55
C ASP A 83 -11.51 -10.42 5.72
N GLY A 84 -10.65 -9.54 6.27
CA GLY A 84 -10.94 -8.12 6.49
C GLY A 84 -11.76 -7.84 7.74
N VAL A 85 -11.96 -8.86 8.60
CA VAL A 85 -12.75 -8.74 9.83
C VAL A 85 -11.84 -8.29 10.96
N ALA A 86 -12.28 -7.25 11.70
CA ALA A 86 -11.56 -6.76 12.87
C ALA A 86 -11.54 -7.81 13.99
N LEU A 87 -10.37 -8.04 14.60
CA LEU A 87 -10.25 -9.00 15.69
C LEU A 87 -10.92 -8.47 16.96
N PRO A 88 -11.90 -9.18 17.57
CA PRO A 88 -12.58 -8.72 18.77
C PRO A 88 -11.62 -8.67 19.97
N GLU A 89 -11.93 -7.80 20.94
CA GLU A 89 -11.21 -7.68 22.21
C GLU A 89 -9.72 -7.31 22.09
N VAL A 90 -9.28 -6.81 20.93
CA VAL A 90 -7.95 -6.24 20.71
C VAL A 90 -8.03 -4.71 20.69
N LEU A 91 -7.06 -4.04 21.32
CA LEU A 91 -6.94 -2.56 21.29
C LEU A 91 -7.07 -2.04 19.85
N GLY A 92 -7.91 -1.04 19.61
CA GLY A 92 -8.10 -0.45 18.28
C GLY A 92 -9.28 -1.04 17.52
N SER A 93 -9.60 -2.32 17.76
CA SER A 93 -10.65 -3.07 17.05
C SER A 93 -12.07 -2.78 17.55
N GLU A 94 -12.25 -1.93 18.55
CA GLU A 94 -13.55 -1.34 18.87
C GLU A 94 -14.06 -0.40 17.77
N ARG A 95 -13.21 -0.06 16.80
CA ARG A 95 -13.52 0.76 15.63
C ARG A 95 -13.78 -0.12 14.41
N LEU A 96 -14.59 0.39 13.50
CA LEU A 96 -14.72 -0.19 12.17
C LEU A 96 -13.42 0.01 11.38
N PRO A 97 -12.93 -1.01 10.67
CA PRO A 97 -11.84 -0.84 9.72
C PRO A 97 -12.28 0.06 8.55
N SER A 98 -11.32 0.56 7.77
CA SER A 98 -11.61 1.28 6.53
C SER A 98 -12.62 0.54 5.65
N ALA A 99 -13.43 1.28 4.89
CA ALA A 99 -14.37 0.71 3.93
C ALA A 99 -13.65 -0.13 2.85
N ASP A 100 -12.38 0.16 2.57
CA ASP A 100 -11.55 -0.60 1.61
C ASP A 100 -10.90 -1.86 2.20
N ALA A 101 -11.21 -2.21 3.46
CA ALA A 101 -10.61 -3.39 4.11
C ALA A 101 -10.87 -4.70 3.33
N ALA A 102 -12.02 -4.83 2.68
CA ALA A 102 -12.33 -5.98 1.82
C ALA A 102 -11.40 -6.05 0.58
N VAL A 103 -11.11 -4.91 -0.04
CA VAL A 103 -10.17 -4.82 -1.18
C VAL A 103 -8.76 -5.21 -0.72
N HIS A 104 -8.33 -4.70 0.43
CA HIS A 104 -7.01 -5.01 1.01
C HIS A 104 -6.88 -6.49 1.38
N SER A 105 -7.90 -7.05 2.04
CA SER A 105 -8.01 -8.47 2.34
C SER A 105 -7.85 -9.32 1.06
N ARG A 106 -8.57 -8.97 0.00
CA ARG A 106 -8.51 -9.70 -1.26
C ARG A 106 -7.12 -9.65 -1.89
N ILE A 107 -6.49 -8.48 -1.92
CA ILE A 107 -5.11 -8.31 -2.38
C ILE A 107 -4.15 -9.18 -1.57
N TYR A 108 -4.22 -9.16 -0.24
CA TYR A 108 -3.32 -9.96 0.60
C TYR A 108 -3.49 -11.47 0.43
N ARG A 109 -4.71 -11.94 0.13
CA ARG A 109 -4.98 -13.36 -0.15
C ARG A 109 -4.47 -13.79 -1.52
N ASP A 110 -4.69 -12.96 -2.55
CA ASP A 110 -4.34 -13.30 -3.93
C ASP A 110 -2.86 -13.04 -4.26
N LEU A 111 -2.21 -12.13 -3.53
CA LEU A 111 -0.83 -11.70 -3.73
C LEU A 111 -0.01 -11.86 -2.43
N PRO A 112 0.50 -13.07 -2.13
CA PRO A 112 1.29 -13.31 -0.92
C PRO A 112 2.55 -12.46 -0.80
N GLY A 113 3.08 -11.94 -1.91
CA GLY A 113 4.21 -11.00 -1.93
C GLY A 113 3.86 -9.56 -1.52
N ALA A 114 2.57 -9.20 -1.50
CA ALA A 114 2.13 -7.91 -1.01
C ALA A 114 2.14 -7.89 0.52
N VAL A 115 2.99 -7.05 1.10
CA VAL A 115 3.10 -6.84 2.55
C VAL A 115 2.51 -5.50 2.96
N ALA A 116 2.50 -4.52 2.06
CA ALA A 116 1.85 -3.24 2.31
C ALA A 116 0.99 -2.80 1.13
N ILE A 117 -0.08 -2.10 1.43
CA ILE A 117 -1.02 -1.55 0.45
C ILE A 117 -1.27 -0.08 0.79
N VAL A 118 -1.20 0.78 -0.21
CA VAL A 118 -1.51 2.20 -0.15
C VAL A 118 -2.63 2.50 -1.14
N HIS A 119 -3.76 2.97 -0.63
CA HIS A 119 -4.86 3.50 -1.41
C HIS A 119 -4.86 5.03 -1.38
N THR A 120 -4.87 5.67 -2.55
CA THR A 120 -4.93 7.13 -2.67
C THR A 120 -5.98 7.60 -3.67
N ASP A 121 -6.54 8.77 -3.42
CA ASP A 121 -7.36 9.52 -4.38
C ASP A 121 -6.59 10.75 -4.90
N SER A 122 -5.28 10.58 -5.12
CA SER A 122 -4.36 11.67 -5.42
C SER A 122 -4.77 12.44 -6.68
N PRO A 123 -4.65 13.79 -6.68
CA PRO A 123 -5.36 14.63 -7.64
C PRO A 123 -5.13 14.29 -9.12
N TYR A 124 -3.89 14.07 -9.53
CA TYR A 124 -3.56 13.84 -10.93
C TYR A 124 -3.88 12.41 -11.36
N ALA A 125 -3.58 11.41 -10.52
CA ALA A 125 -3.94 10.02 -10.79
C ALA A 125 -5.46 9.85 -10.86
N MET A 126 -6.22 10.44 -9.93
CA MET A 126 -7.68 10.42 -9.96
C MET A 126 -8.24 11.11 -11.23
N ALA A 127 -7.69 12.28 -11.59
CA ALA A 127 -8.08 12.96 -12.82
C ALA A 127 -7.81 12.10 -14.07
N TRP A 128 -6.69 11.39 -14.10
CA TRP A 128 -6.38 10.46 -15.19
C TRP A 128 -7.31 9.23 -15.18
N ALA A 129 -7.56 8.63 -14.02
CA ALA A 129 -8.48 7.52 -13.87
C ALA A 129 -9.88 7.85 -14.41
N ALA A 130 -10.34 9.09 -14.22
CA ALA A 130 -11.62 9.57 -14.75
C ALA A 130 -11.67 9.64 -16.29
N ARG A 131 -10.53 9.77 -16.99
CA ARG A 131 -10.48 9.67 -18.46
C ARG A 131 -10.77 8.27 -18.99
N ALA A 132 -10.64 7.23 -18.15
CA ALA A 132 -10.81 5.84 -18.54
C ALA A 132 -9.86 5.40 -19.68
N ASP A 133 -8.68 6.01 -19.75
CA ASP A 133 -7.66 5.76 -20.76
C ASP A 133 -6.35 5.36 -20.09
N SER A 134 -5.56 4.50 -20.72
CA SER A 134 -4.31 4.01 -20.16
C SER A 134 -3.36 5.19 -19.88
N LEU A 135 -2.70 5.18 -18.73
CA LEU A 135 -1.66 6.16 -18.43
C LEU A 135 -0.41 5.82 -19.25
N PRO A 136 0.02 6.68 -20.19
CA PRO A 136 1.17 6.38 -21.03
C PRO A 136 2.47 6.50 -20.23
N CYS A 137 3.46 5.72 -20.64
CA CYS A 137 4.80 5.76 -20.05
C CYS A 137 5.65 6.85 -20.73
N LEU A 138 5.60 8.08 -20.22
CA LEU A 138 6.26 9.24 -20.84
C LEU A 138 7.69 9.51 -20.34
N THR A 139 8.11 8.88 -19.24
CA THR A 139 9.37 9.22 -18.57
C THR A 139 10.13 7.97 -18.17
N THR A 140 11.46 8.08 -18.09
CA THR A 140 12.30 6.97 -17.61
C THR A 140 11.96 6.58 -16.18
N ALA A 141 11.58 7.53 -15.32
CA ALA A 141 11.13 7.24 -13.96
C ALA A 141 9.85 6.39 -13.94
N ALA A 142 8.87 6.70 -14.79
CA ALA A 142 7.67 5.88 -14.94
C ALA A 142 7.99 4.49 -15.52
N ALA A 143 8.91 4.42 -16.49
CA ALA A 143 9.37 3.15 -17.06
C ALA A 143 10.06 2.27 -16.02
N GLU A 144 10.98 2.83 -15.23
CA GLU A 144 11.68 2.11 -14.16
C GLU A 144 10.71 1.57 -13.10
N GLU A 145 9.62 2.29 -12.82
CA GLU A 145 8.61 1.89 -11.85
C GLU A 145 7.59 0.86 -12.38
N PHE A 146 7.06 1.09 -13.59
CA PHE A 146 5.88 0.38 -14.09
C PHE A 146 6.14 -0.52 -15.31
N GLY A 147 7.30 -0.38 -15.96
CA GLY A 147 7.68 -1.17 -17.12
C GLY A 147 6.84 -0.94 -18.38
N GLY A 148 6.06 0.13 -18.42
CA GLY A 148 5.19 0.45 -19.55
C GLY A 148 3.97 1.26 -19.11
N PRO A 149 2.95 1.38 -19.98
CA PRO A 149 1.73 2.08 -19.66
C PRO A 149 0.96 1.39 -18.52
N VAL A 150 0.26 2.18 -17.70
CA VAL A 150 -0.58 1.69 -16.60
C VAL A 150 -2.06 1.78 -17.02
N PRO A 151 -2.73 0.64 -17.32
CA PRO A 151 -4.12 0.66 -17.72
C PRO A 151 -5.04 1.17 -16.62
N VAL A 152 -6.14 1.80 -17.02
CA VAL A 152 -7.23 2.13 -16.10
C VAL A 152 -8.17 0.93 -15.99
N THR A 153 -8.27 0.40 -14.78
CA THR A 153 -9.21 -0.65 -14.40
C THR A 153 -10.61 -0.06 -14.22
N VAL A 154 -11.61 -0.78 -14.74
CA VAL A 154 -13.02 -0.47 -14.55
C VAL A 154 -13.66 -1.59 -13.73
N ALA A 155 -14.43 -1.20 -12.72
CA ALA A 155 -15.19 -2.11 -11.87
C ALA A 155 -16.65 -1.65 -11.76
N ASP A 156 -17.53 -2.58 -11.40
CA ASP A 156 -18.86 -2.22 -10.91
C ASP A 156 -18.74 -1.71 -9.47
N LEU A 157 -19.05 -0.43 -9.27
CA LEU A 157 -18.94 0.20 -7.95
C LEU A 157 -20.17 -0.07 -7.05
N ALA A 158 -21.23 -0.66 -7.61
CA ALA A 158 -22.38 -1.11 -6.82
C ALA A 158 -22.09 -2.44 -6.09
N ASP A 159 -21.05 -3.16 -6.50
CA ASP A 159 -20.62 -4.43 -5.93
C ASP A 159 -19.19 -4.32 -5.35
N PRO A 160 -19.04 -4.26 -4.00
CA PRO A 160 -17.73 -4.21 -3.36
C PRO A 160 -16.79 -5.37 -3.73
N GLU A 161 -17.34 -6.57 -3.98
CA GLU A 161 -16.54 -7.72 -4.38
C GLU A 161 -16.01 -7.53 -5.80
N ALA A 162 -16.81 -6.97 -6.72
CA ALA A 162 -16.38 -6.67 -8.08
C ALA A 162 -15.21 -5.66 -8.11
N LEU A 163 -15.19 -4.68 -7.20
CA LEU A 163 -14.06 -3.77 -7.04
C LEU A 163 -12.79 -4.51 -6.57
N ALA A 164 -12.90 -5.31 -5.51
CA ALA A 164 -11.79 -6.09 -4.97
C ALA A 164 -11.19 -7.03 -6.02
N ASP A 165 -12.06 -7.73 -6.76
CA ASP A 165 -11.75 -8.58 -7.90
C ASP A 165 -10.96 -7.86 -8.99
N ALA A 166 -11.45 -6.68 -9.39
CA ALA A 166 -10.85 -5.91 -10.48
C ALA A 166 -9.45 -5.39 -10.09
N VAL A 167 -9.30 -4.94 -8.84
CA VAL A 167 -8.00 -4.50 -8.30
C VAL A 167 -7.01 -5.67 -8.22
N ALA A 168 -7.43 -6.81 -7.66
CA ALA A 168 -6.58 -7.99 -7.55
C ALA A 168 -6.12 -8.49 -8.93
N ARG A 169 -7.03 -8.54 -9.92
CA ARG A 169 -6.67 -8.89 -11.31
C ARG A 169 -5.68 -7.92 -11.94
N ALA A 170 -5.84 -6.62 -11.71
CA ALA A 170 -4.93 -5.60 -12.24
C ALA A 170 -3.52 -5.76 -11.67
N LEU A 171 -3.41 -6.00 -10.37
CA LEU A 171 -2.15 -6.21 -9.66
C LEU A 171 -1.50 -7.58 -9.97
N GLY A 172 -2.30 -8.60 -10.27
CA GLY A 172 -1.82 -9.94 -10.64
C GLY A 172 -1.01 -10.01 -11.94
N SER A 173 -0.96 -8.93 -12.72
CA SER A 173 -0.15 -8.81 -13.94
C SER A 173 1.33 -8.45 -13.69
N GLU A 174 1.86 -8.77 -12.50
CA GLU A 174 3.17 -8.34 -11.97
C GLU A 174 3.34 -6.81 -11.85
N ARG A 175 2.27 -6.05 -12.01
CA ARG A 175 2.27 -4.60 -11.86
C ARG A 175 2.10 -4.23 -10.39
N PRO A 176 2.94 -3.31 -9.87
CA PRO A 176 2.86 -2.91 -8.47
C PRO A 176 1.69 -1.96 -8.15
N VAL A 177 0.88 -1.59 -9.16
CA VAL A 177 -0.16 -0.59 -9.02
C VAL A 177 -1.38 -0.86 -9.89
N ALA A 178 -2.56 -0.53 -9.36
CA ALA A 178 -3.83 -0.50 -10.08
C ALA A 178 -4.40 0.93 -10.05
N LEU A 179 -4.69 1.48 -11.22
CA LEU A 179 -5.39 2.75 -11.38
C LEU A 179 -6.85 2.45 -11.72
N VAL A 180 -7.79 2.80 -10.85
CA VAL A 180 -9.20 2.41 -10.95
C VAL A 180 -10.08 3.61 -11.22
N ARG A 181 -10.88 3.55 -12.29
CA ARG A 181 -11.79 4.63 -12.70
C ARG A 181 -12.74 5.02 -11.56
N ALA A 182 -12.78 6.31 -11.25
CA ALA A 182 -13.62 6.92 -10.21
C ALA A 182 -13.33 6.47 -8.76
N VAL A 183 -12.32 5.63 -8.53
CA VAL A 183 -11.94 5.14 -7.18
C VAL A 183 -10.57 5.67 -6.77
N GLY A 184 -9.57 5.59 -7.64
CA GLY A 184 -8.22 6.07 -7.37
C GLY A 184 -7.16 5.01 -7.59
N VAL A 185 -6.16 4.97 -6.71
CA VAL A 185 -4.96 4.16 -6.85
C VAL A 185 -4.93 3.08 -5.78
N PHE A 186 -4.51 1.87 -6.12
CA PHE A 186 -4.06 0.86 -5.15
C PHE A 186 -2.63 0.46 -5.51
N ALA A 187 -1.67 0.78 -4.66
CA ALA A 187 -0.27 0.41 -4.81
C ALA A 187 0.12 -0.66 -3.79
N VAL A 188 0.87 -1.67 -4.22
CA VAL A 188 1.35 -2.77 -3.37
C VAL A 188 2.87 -2.80 -3.31
N GLY A 189 3.42 -3.17 -2.16
CA GLY A 189 4.86 -3.32 -1.98
C GLY A 189 5.23 -4.45 -1.03
N ALA A 190 6.49 -4.88 -1.10
CA ALA A 190 7.10 -5.79 -0.12
C ALA A 190 7.28 -5.14 1.25
N ASP A 191 7.17 -3.81 1.33
CA ASP A 191 7.05 -3.04 2.56
C ASP A 191 6.30 -1.72 2.33
N LEU A 192 6.04 -1.00 3.43
CA LEU A 192 5.35 0.30 3.41
C LEU A 192 6.11 1.39 2.63
N ARG A 193 7.44 1.35 2.59
CA ARG A 193 8.25 2.33 1.87
C ARG A 193 8.07 2.16 0.37
N GLU A 194 8.10 0.92 -0.10
CA GLU A 194 7.88 0.57 -1.48
C GLU A 194 6.47 0.96 -1.94
N ALA A 195 5.43 0.55 -1.20
CA ALA A 195 4.05 0.89 -1.56
C ALA A 195 3.81 2.42 -1.65
N MET A 196 4.38 3.19 -0.71
CA MET A 196 4.31 4.66 -0.75
C MET A 196 5.07 5.28 -1.92
N ARG A 197 6.24 4.72 -2.27
CA ARG A 197 7.05 5.14 -3.42
C ARG A 197 6.27 4.94 -4.72
N ILE A 198 5.67 3.76 -4.91
CA ILE A 198 4.86 3.42 -6.09
C ILE A 198 3.66 4.34 -6.22
N ALA A 199 2.90 4.56 -5.14
CA ALA A 199 1.75 5.48 -5.14
C ALA A 199 2.18 6.91 -5.52
N SER A 200 3.31 7.38 -4.96
CA SER A 200 3.86 8.71 -5.28
C SER A 200 4.34 8.80 -6.73
N ALA A 201 4.99 7.75 -7.25
CA ALA A 201 5.47 7.70 -8.62
C ALA A 201 4.32 7.73 -9.62
N LEU A 202 3.21 7.05 -9.32
CA LEU A 202 2.03 7.07 -10.19
C LEU A 202 1.42 8.47 -10.25
N GLU A 203 1.33 9.17 -9.12
CA GLU A 203 0.83 10.54 -9.07
C GLU A 203 1.70 11.49 -9.92
N VAL A 204 3.03 11.35 -9.84
CA VAL A 204 3.96 12.13 -10.67
C VAL A 204 3.81 11.80 -12.15
N ALA A 205 3.70 10.51 -12.51
CA ALA A 205 3.49 10.08 -13.88
C ALA A 205 2.17 10.61 -14.46
N ALA A 206 1.09 10.53 -13.68
CA ALA A 206 -0.22 11.09 -14.04
C ALA A 206 -0.18 12.61 -14.21
N ARG A 207 0.57 13.30 -13.35
CA ARG A 207 0.79 14.75 -13.48
C ARG A 207 1.48 15.10 -14.79
N HIS A 208 2.55 14.39 -15.14
CA HIS A 208 3.25 14.61 -16.41
C HIS A 208 2.31 14.37 -17.60
N ALA A 209 1.60 13.24 -17.60
CA ALA A 209 0.66 12.91 -18.68
C ALA A 209 -0.44 13.97 -18.84
N LEU A 210 -1.04 14.41 -17.73
CA LEU A 210 -2.10 15.42 -17.76
C LEU A 210 -1.58 16.77 -18.28
N LEU A 211 -0.40 17.22 -17.85
CA LEU A 211 0.19 18.47 -18.31
C LEU A 211 0.59 18.41 -19.79
N VAL A 212 1.20 17.31 -20.25
CA VAL A 212 1.61 17.16 -21.65
C VAL A 212 0.38 17.04 -22.56
N SER A 213 -0.69 16.37 -22.10
CA SER A 213 -1.92 16.22 -22.89
C SER A 213 -2.60 17.53 -23.27
N GLN A 214 -2.29 18.63 -22.58
CA GLN A 214 -2.77 19.98 -22.93
C GLN A 214 -2.13 20.53 -24.20
N SER A 215 -1.01 19.93 -24.64
CA SER A 215 -0.25 20.34 -25.82
C SER A 215 -0.56 19.50 -27.06
N GLY A 216 -1.36 18.43 -26.93
CA GLY A 216 -1.74 17.56 -28.05
C GLY A 216 -1.86 16.08 -27.66
N PRO A 217 -2.06 15.18 -28.66
CA PRO A 217 -2.07 13.74 -28.45
C PRO A 217 -0.75 13.23 -27.85
N LEU A 218 -0.82 12.13 -27.09
CA LEU A 218 0.33 11.58 -26.38
C LEU A 218 0.97 10.38 -27.07
N ASP A 219 0.33 9.81 -28.09
CA ASP A 219 0.69 8.54 -28.70
C ASP A 219 2.15 8.53 -29.20
N ASP A 220 2.58 9.61 -29.85
CA ASP A 220 3.95 9.75 -30.40
C ASP A 220 5.00 10.13 -29.33
N LEU A 221 4.59 10.39 -28.09
CA LEU A 221 5.46 10.81 -26.98
C LEU A 221 5.73 9.69 -25.97
N ALA A 222 4.98 8.59 -26.03
CA ALA A 222 5.20 7.44 -25.18
C ALA A 222 6.56 6.80 -25.49
N LEU A 223 7.24 6.33 -24.44
CA LEU A 223 8.39 5.47 -24.61
C LEU A 223 7.96 4.17 -25.30
N ASP A 224 8.83 3.65 -26.16
CA ASP A 224 8.67 2.31 -26.73
C ASP A 224 8.54 1.26 -25.61
N ASP A 225 7.58 0.35 -25.73
CA ASP A 225 7.28 -0.65 -24.71
C ASP A 225 8.47 -1.56 -24.40
N THR A 226 9.31 -1.87 -25.41
CA THR A 226 10.53 -2.66 -25.22
C THR A 226 11.53 -1.90 -24.37
N VAL A 227 11.74 -0.61 -24.69
CA VAL A 227 12.64 0.26 -23.92
C VAL A 227 12.12 0.43 -22.48
N ALA A 228 10.82 0.60 -22.30
CA ALA A 228 10.23 0.74 -20.97
C ALA A 228 10.42 -0.53 -20.12
N ALA A 229 10.18 -1.70 -20.71
CA ALA A 229 10.40 -2.99 -20.05
C ALA A 229 11.89 -3.22 -19.70
N GLU A 230 12.83 -2.88 -20.59
CA GLU A 230 14.27 -2.99 -20.31
C GLU A 230 14.72 -2.09 -19.16
N LEU A 231 14.19 -0.86 -19.08
CA LEU A 231 14.45 0.06 -17.98
C LEU A 231 13.94 -0.50 -16.64
N HIS A 232 12.73 -1.05 -16.64
CA HIS A 232 12.15 -1.71 -15.45
C HIS A 232 13.00 -2.88 -14.97
N GLU A 233 13.38 -3.78 -15.87
CA GLU A 233 14.24 -4.93 -15.55
C GLU A 233 15.61 -4.51 -15.03
N ARG A 234 16.18 -3.42 -15.56
CA ARG A 234 17.43 -2.86 -15.03
C ARG A 234 17.25 -2.30 -13.63
N ALA A 235 16.15 -1.59 -13.36
CA ALA A 235 15.86 -1.03 -12.04
C ALA A 235 15.65 -2.13 -10.99
N ARG A 236 14.89 -3.18 -11.31
CA ARG A 236 14.67 -4.34 -10.43
C ARG A 236 15.98 -5.06 -10.07
N ARG A 237 16.89 -5.23 -11.03
CA ARG A 237 18.23 -5.80 -10.80
C ARG A 237 19.08 -4.93 -9.87
N HIS A 238 19.01 -3.61 -9.99
CA HIS A 238 19.74 -2.72 -9.08
C HIS A 238 19.19 -2.77 -7.66
N ALA A 239 17.87 -2.75 -7.50
CA ALA A 239 17.20 -2.82 -6.20
C ALA A 239 17.56 -4.11 -5.44
N THR A 240 17.65 -5.24 -6.14
CA THR A 240 18.05 -6.53 -5.54
C THR A 240 19.55 -6.65 -5.24
N SER A 241 20.39 -5.84 -5.89
CA SER A 241 21.85 -5.86 -5.72
C SER A 241 22.39 -4.93 -4.62
N THR A 242 21.57 -4.02 -4.09
CA THR A 242 21.98 -3.03 -3.08
C THR A 242 21.55 -3.50 -1.70
N PRO A 243 22.47 -3.93 -0.79
CA PRO A 243 22.09 -4.25 0.58
C PRO A 243 21.69 -2.96 1.30
N ASP A 244 20.58 -3.00 2.04
CA ASP A 244 20.11 -1.88 2.86
C ASP A 244 21.23 -1.46 3.83
N ALA A 245 21.76 -0.25 3.64
CA ALA A 245 22.82 0.28 4.47
C ALA A 245 22.23 0.60 5.85
N THR A 246 22.29 -0.38 6.76
CA THR A 246 21.98 -0.18 8.18
C THR A 246 22.75 1.03 8.69
N VAL A 247 22.02 2.06 9.10
CA VAL A 247 22.56 3.26 9.74
C VAL A 247 23.39 2.83 10.96
N PRO A 248 24.71 3.07 11.00
CA PRO A 248 25.50 2.78 12.20
C PRO A 248 25.04 3.72 13.31
N GLY A 249 24.64 3.13 14.44
CA GLY A 249 24.25 3.88 15.64
C GLY A 249 25.33 4.88 16.03
N SER A 250 24.92 6.13 16.25
CA SER A 250 25.76 7.19 16.78
C SER A 250 26.22 6.84 18.19
N GLY A 251 27.39 6.23 18.29
CA GLY A 251 28.15 6.12 19.53
C GLY A 251 28.68 7.49 19.91
N LEU A 252 27.92 8.22 20.72
CA LEU A 252 28.44 9.37 21.46
C LEU A 252 29.04 8.84 22.76
N THR A 253 30.34 8.58 22.73
CA THR A 253 31.17 8.45 23.93
C THR A 253 31.22 9.80 24.63
N HIS A 254 30.73 9.87 25.88
CA HIS A 254 31.06 10.96 26.79
C HIS A 254 32.52 10.82 27.23
N ASN A 255 33.26 11.92 27.14
CA ASN A 255 34.51 12.17 27.84
C ASN A 255 34.41 13.55 28.47
#